data_AF-A0A6L8F071-F1
#
_entry.id   AF-A0A6L8F071-F1
#
_cell.length_a   1.000
_cell.length_b   1.000
_cell.length_c   1.000
_cell.angle_alpha   90.00
_cell.angle_beta   90.00
_cell.angle_gamma   90.00
#
_symmetry.space_group_name_H-M   'P 1'
#
loop_
_entity.id
_entity.type
_entity.pdbx_description
1 polymer ?
#
loop_
_entity_poly.entity_id
_entity_poly.type
_entity_poly.pdbx_seq_one_letter_code
_entity_poly.pdbx_strand_id
1 'polypeptide(L)'
;MDILEMTDLELYEVGIKELTEQLGPAYTAKFLQQCKPSDCDYTAERHKLLADQPSIDKIVERIHRREVERKEEERIKTERIAAWRKGLLELTNIEIYELGLKILADKLHVYGYVGFLQQHFKHLNSDQLVDKPQLQSDNDVSLAQAEQIPTTEPHD
;
A
#
# COMPACT_ATOMS: atom_id res chain seq x y z
N MET A 1 9.39 -21.23 8.38
CA MET A 1 8.12 -20.93 7.71
C MET A 1 8.48 -20.60 6.28
N ASP A 2 7.90 -21.27 5.30
CA ASP A 2 8.16 -20.95 3.91
C ASP A 2 7.22 -19.83 3.45
N ILE A 3 7.76 -18.62 3.37
CA ILE A 3 7.01 -17.43 2.96
C ILE A 3 6.45 -17.57 1.54
N LEU A 4 7.13 -18.33 0.67
CA LEU A 4 6.73 -18.46 -0.73
C LEU A 4 5.51 -19.37 -0.91
N GLU A 5 5.24 -20.25 0.04
CA GLU A 5 4.09 -21.16 0.02
C GLU A 5 2.85 -20.58 0.71
N MET A 6 3.00 -19.46 1.42
CA MET A 6 1.91 -18.81 2.13
C MET A 6 0.99 -18.03 1.19
N THR A 7 -0.30 -18.07 1.49
CA THR A 7 -1.32 -17.21 0.88
C THR A 7 -1.18 -15.76 1.37
N ASP A 8 -1.70 -14.81 0.59
CA ASP A 8 -1.78 -13.40 0.98
C ASP A 8 -2.46 -13.20 2.36
N LEU A 9 -3.48 -14.01 2.67
CA LEU A 9 -4.18 -13.95 3.95
C LEU A 9 -3.29 -14.40 5.11
N GLU A 10 -2.57 -15.51 4.96
CA GLU A 10 -1.63 -15.98 5.99
C GLU A 10 -0.48 -14.98 6.19
N LEU A 11 0.02 -14.38 5.10
CA LEU A 11 1.03 -13.31 5.18
C LEU A 11 0.50 -12.09 5.91
N TYR A 12 -0.76 -11.72 5.66
CA TYR A 12 -1.44 -10.65 6.37
C TYR A 12 -1.56 -10.92 7.86
N GLU A 13 -2.07 -12.08 8.25
CA GLU A 13 -2.24 -12.47 9.66
C GLU A 13 -0.91 -12.52 10.41
N VAL A 14 0.12 -13.11 9.81
CA VAL A 14 1.48 -13.13 10.40
C VAL A 14 2.03 -11.72 10.53
N GLY A 15 1.85 -10.88 9.51
CA GLY A 15 2.32 -9.50 9.54
C GLY A 15 1.60 -8.66 10.61
N ILE A 16 0.27 -8.78 10.75
CA ILE A 16 -0.50 -8.09 11.78
C ILE A 16 -0.07 -8.53 13.18
N LYS A 17 0.12 -9.83 13.37
CA LYS A 17 0.61 -10.38 14.63
C LYS A 17 1.98 -9.81 14.98
N GLU A 18 2.93 -9.87 14.05
CA GLU A 18 4.30 -9.37 14.29
C GLU A 18 4.33 -7.87 14.55
N LEU A 19 3.58 -7.07 13.78
CA LEU A 19 3.44 -5.64 14.00
C LEU A 19 2.86 -5.36 15.38
N THR A 20 1.79 -6.05 15.77
CA THR A 20 1.14 -5.84 17.08
C THR A 20 2.04 -6.24 18.23
N GLU A 21 2.81 -7.33 18.09
CA GLU A 21 3.78 -7.78 19.10
C GLU A 21 4.92 -6.79 19.28
N GLN A 22 5.44 -6.20 18.19
CA GLN A 22 6.60 -5.31 18.24
C GLN A 22 6.28 -3.83 18.44
N LEU A 23 5.17 -3.33 17.86
CA LEU A 23 4.73 -1.93 17.93
C LEU A 23 3.66 -1.70 19.00
N GLY A 24 2.92 -2.75 19.38
CA GLY A 24 1.68 -2.60 20.10
C GLY A 24 0.50 -2.21 19.18
N PRO A 25 -0.74 -2.40 19.66
CA PRO A 25 -1.94 -2.24 18.83
C PRO A 25 -2.15 -0.81 18.34
N ALA A 26 -1.90 0.20 19.19
CA ALA A 26 -2.12 1.61 18.84
C ALA A 26 -1.20 2.08 17.69
N TYR A 27 0.07 1.69 17.74
CA TYR A 27 1.05 2.04 16.71
C TYR A 27 0.89 1.21 15.44
N THR A 28 0.45 -0.05 15.56
CA THR A 28 0.07 -0.88 14.42
C THR A 28 -1.08 -0.25 13.65
N ALA A 29 -2.13 0.23 14.32
CA ALA A 29 -3.22 0.93 13.66
C ALA A 29 -2.75 2.19 12.90
N LYS A 30 -1.87 3.00 13.52
CA LYS A 30 -1.27 4.18 12.86
C LYS A 30 -0.40 3.81 11.66
N PHE A 31 0.31 2.69 11.70
CA PHE A 31 1.08 2.17 10.57
C PHE A 31 0.15 1.80 9.40
N LEU A 32 -0.89 1.00 9.67
CA LEU A 32 -1.84 0.54 8.66
C LEU A 32 -2.61 1.69 8.00
N GLN A 33 -2.95 2.73 8.77
CA GLN A 33 -3.61 3.94 8.25
C GLN A 33 -2.72 4.73 7.27
N GLN A 34 -1.40 4.66 7.45
CA GLN A 34 -0.43 5.28 6.54
C GLN A 34 -0.19 4.46 5.28
N CYS A 35 -0.44 3.14 5.33
CA CYS A 35 -0.38 2.27 4.16
C CYS A 35 -1.56 2.55 3.25
N LYS A 36 -1.30 3.27 2.15
CA LYS A 36 -2.30 3.57 1.12
C LYS A 36 -1.90 2.93 -0.21
N PRO A 37 -2.87 2.47 -1.02
CA PRO A 37 -2.59 2.14 -2.40
C PRO A 37 -1.98 3.37 -3.08
N SER A 38 -0.94 3.15 -3.88
CA SER A 38 -0.29 4.24 -4.59
C SER A 38 -1.09 4.57 -5.85
N ASP A 39 -1.36 5.85 -6.08
CA ASP A 39 -1.87 6.37 -7.35
C ASP A 39 -0.73 6.61 -8.37
N CYS A 40 0.46 6.10 -8.11
CA CYS A 40 1.64 6.34 -8.93
C CYS A 40 1.53 5.62 -10.27
N ASP A 41 1.31 6.39 -11.34
CA ASP A 41 1.58 5.94 -12.69
C ASP A 41 3.09 5.96 -12.94
N TYR A 42 3.73 4.83 -12.64
CA TYR A 42 5.17 4.64 -12.86
C TYR A 42 5.58 4.91 -14.32
N THR A 43 4.68 4.69 -15.29
CA THR A 43 4.98 4.95 -16.71
C THR A 43 5.17 6.45 -16.94
N ALA A 44 4.26 7.26 -16.42
CA ALA A 44 4.34 8.72 -16.50
C ALA A 44 5.54 9.28 -15.72
N GLU A 45 5.81 8.77 -14.51
CA GLU A 45 6.91 9.24 -13.66
C GLU A 45 8.29 8.82 -14.20
N ARG A 46 8.39 7.67 -14.86
CA ARG A 46 9.66 7.20 -15.46
C ARG A 46 10.20 8.17 -16.51
N HIS A 47 9.33 8.79 -17.30
CA HIS A 47 9.77 9.76 -18.31
C HIS A 47 10.42 11.00 -17.70
N LYS A 48 9.91 11.48 -16.55
CA LYS A 48 10.54 12.58 -15.80
C LYS A 48 11.88 12.16 -15.21
N LEU A 49 11.93 10.96 -14.63
CA LEU A 49 13.15 10.42 -13.99
C LEU A 49 14.31 10.26 -14.98
N LEU A 50 14.02 9.87 -16.22
CA LEU A 50 15.03 9.68 -17.27
C LEU A 50 15.45 10.99 -17.95
N ALA A 51 14.58 12.00 -17.96
CA ALA A 51 14.92 13.31 -18.52
C ALA A 51 16.01 14.03 -17.71
N ASP A 52 15.99 13.88 -16.39
CA ASP A 52 16.91 14.55 -15.45
C ASP A 52 18.00 13.63 -14.89
N GLN A 53 18.41 12.60 -15.63
CA GLN A 53 19.32 11.59 -15.10
C GLN A 53 20.73 12.16 -14.87
N PRO A 54 21.22 12.21 -13.61
CA PRO A 54 22.57 12.70 -13.32
C PRO A 54 23.64 11.77 -13.89
N SER A 55 24.83 12.34 -14.17
CA SER A 55 26.00 11.52 -14.56
C SER A 55 26.36 10.52 -13.47
N ILE A 56 27.00 9.41 -13.87
CA ILE A 56 27.44 8.37 -12.92
C ILE A 56 28.32 8.95 -11.81
N ASP A 57 29.23 9.86 -12.14
CA ASP A 57 30.10 10.51 -11.15
C ASP A 57 29.29 11.30 -10.12
N LYS A 58 28.27 12.05 -10.56
CA LYS A 58 27.36 12.78 -9.65
C LYS A 58 26.53 11.83 -8.79
N ILE A 59 26.15 10.66 -9.31
CA ILE A 59 25.46 9.62 -8.54
C ILE A 59 26.39 9.08 -7.45
N VAL A 60 27.63 8.73 -7.80
CA VAL A 60 28.64 8.21 -6.86
C VAL A 60 28.97 9.22 -5.77
N GLU A 61 29.20 10.50 -6.13
CA GLU A 61 29.41 11.58 -5.15
C GLU A 61 28.23 11.72 -4.19
N ARG A 62 26.99 11.66 -4.71
CA ARG A 62 25.79 11.74 -3.89
C ARG A 62 25.64 10.54 -2.95
N ILE A 63 25.99 9.33 -3.40
CA ILE A 63 25.99 8.13 -2.57
C ILE A 63 27.02 8.29 -1.44
N HIS A 64 28.25 8.68 -1.78
CA HIS A 64 29.32 8.82 -0.79
C HIS A 64 29.00 9.88 0.26
N ARG A 65 28.47 11.05 -0.16
CA ARG A 65 28.04 12.10 0.77
C ARG A 65 26.95 11.61 1.72
N ARG A 66 25.96 10.88 1.20
CA ARG A 66 24.84 10.36 2.01
C ARG A 66 25.24 9.23 2.94
N GLU A 67 26.37 8.56 2.73
CA GLU A 67 26.78 7.43 3.57
C GLU A 67 27.06 7.85 5.02
N VAL A 68 27.68 9.01 5.22
CA VAL A 68 27.97 9.54 6.56
C VAL A 68 26.69 10.04 7.24
N GLU A 69 25.86 10.78 6.50
CA GLU A 69 24.56 11.28 6.98
C GLU A 69 23.65 10.12 7.41
N ARG A 70 23.58 9.05 6.60
CA ARG A 70 22.77 7.86 6.88
C ARG A 70 23.17 7.17 8.17
N LYS A 71 24.47 7.02 8.46
CA LYS A 71 24.94 6.38 9.69
C LYS A 71 24.52 7.18 10.93
N GLU A 72 24.57 8.50 10.85
CA GLU A 72 24.13 9.37 11.93
C GLU A 72 22.60 9.31 12.11
N GLU A 73 21.85 9.36 11.02
CA GLU A 73 20.38 9.19 11.02
C GLU A 73 19.97 7.84 11.63
N GLU A 74 20.64 6.75 11.25
CA GLU A 74 20.41 5.41 11.79
C GLU A 74 20.71 5.33 13.29
N ARG A 75 21.78 6.00 13.75
CA ARG A 75 22.10 6.09 15.18
C ARG A 75 21.00 6.81 15.96
N ILE A 76 20.61 8.01 15.52
CA ILE A 76 19.55 8.81 16.14
C ILE A 76 18.25 8.01 16.18
N LYS A 77 17.88 7.35 15.06
CA LYS A 77 16.69 6.52 14.98
C LYS A 77 16.74 5.35 15.97
N THR A 78 17.88 4.69 16.09
CA THR A 78 18.08 3.58 17.03
C THR A 78 17.91 4.04 18.48
N GLU A 79 18.51 5.17 18.84
CA GLU A 79 18.36 5.77 20.17
C GLU A 79 16.92 6.15 20.48
N ARG A 80 16.22 6.75 19.51
CA ARG A 80 14.81 7.12 19.65
C ARG A 80 13.89 5.90 19.82
N ILE A 81 14.09 4.85 19.04
CA ILE A 81 13.35 3.59 19.20
C ILE A 81 13.62 2.98 20.58
N ALA A 82 14.86 3.01 21.05
CA ALA A 82 15.21 2.50 22.38
C ALA A 82 14.57 3.30 23.51
N ALA A 83 14.50 4.63 23.39
CA ALA A 83 13.81 5.50 24.35
C ALA A 83 12.29 5.26 24.34
N TRP A 84 11.69 5.11 23.17
CA TRP A 84 10.28 4.75 23.02
C TRP A 84 9.95 3.41 23.68
N ARG A 85 10.77 2.37 23.47
CA ARG A 85 10.59 1.05 24.13
C ARG A 85 10.67 1.12 25.66
N LYS A 86 11.33 2.14 26.20
CA LYS A 86 11.39 2.42 27.65
C LYS A 86 10.25 3.32 28.14
N GLY A 87 9.34 3.73 27.26
CA GLY A 87 8.24 4.64 27.57
C GLY A 87 8.67 6.10 27.79
N LEU A 88 9.86 6.49 27.29
CA LEU A 88 10.43 7.83 27.54
C LEU A 88 9.99 8.87 26.48
N LEU A 89 9.48 8.42 25.33
CA LEU A 89 8.98 9.28 24.27
C LEU A 89 7.99 8.54 23.37
N GLU A 90 7.24 9.28 22.56
CA GLU A 90 6.38 8.76 21.50
C GLU A 90 7.08 8.82 20.13
N LEU A 91 6.79 7.85 19.26
CA LEU A 91 7.28 7.86 17.88
C LEU A 91 6.45 8.81 17.01
N THR A 92 7.13 9.50 16.10
CA THR A 92 6.48 10.29 15.05
C THR A 92 5.87 9.38 13.98
N ASN A 93 4.93 9.90 13.17
CA ASN A 93 4.28 9.10 12.11
C ASN A 93 5.27 8.45 11.14
N ILE A 94 6.32 9.18 10.74
CA ILE A 94 7.36 8.64 9.85
C ILE A 94 8.16 7.52 10.54
N GLU A 95 8.50 7.67 11.83
CA GLU A 95 9.22 6.64 12.58
C GLU A 95 8.37 5.38 12.76
N ILE A 96 7.07 5.53 12.99
CA ILE A 96 6.11 4.43 13.02
C ILE A 96 6.08 3.72 11.67
N TYR A 97 5.99 4.49 10.58
CA TYR A 97 5.94 3.96 9.23
C TYR A 97 7.20 3.15 8.90
N GLU A 98 8.38 3.74 9.11
CA GLU A 98 9.65 3.08 8.81
C GLU A 98 9.94 1.88 9.71
N LEU A 99 9.56 1.95 10.99
CA LEU A 99 9.72 0.81 11.89
C LEU A 99 8.78 -0.33 11.51
N GLY A 100 7.52 -0.04 11.16
CA GLY A 100 6.58 -1.05 10.65
C GLY A 100 7.06 -1.71 9.36
N LEU A 101 7.60 -0.93 8.42
CA LEU A 101 8.22 -1.48 7.20
C LEU A 101 9.38 -2.42 7.53
N LYS A 102 10.27 -2.01 8.46
CA LYS A 102 11.40 -2.84 8.87
C LYS A 102 10.94 -4.15 9.52
N ILE A 103 9.96 -4.10 10.41
CA ILE A 103 9.40 -5.28 11.07
C ILE A 103 8.84 -6.27 10.04
N LEU A 104 8.06 -5.79 9.07
CA LEU A 104 7.51 -6.65 8.01
C LEU A 104 8.60 -7.22 7.11
N ALA A 105 9.59 -6.41 6.71
CA ALA A 105 10.69 -6.87 5.86
C ALA A 105 11.56 -7.92 6.57
N ASP A 106 11.86 -7.73 7.85
CA ASP A 106 12.64 -8.68 8.66
C ASP A 106 11.87 -9.99 8.88
N LYS A 107 10.53 -9.93 8.98
CA LYS A 107 9.69 -11.10 9.24
C LYS A 107 9.26 -11.88 8.00
N LEU A 108 8.85 -11.17 6.95
CA LEU A 108 8.19 -11.72 5.77
C LEU A 108 9.06 -11.63 4.52
N HIS A 109 10.26 -11.05 4.60
CA HIS A 109 11.07 -10.69 3.44
C HIS A 109 10.32 -9.78 2.46
N VAL A 110 10.98 -9.41 1.36
CA VAL A 110 10.41 -8.50 0.36
C VAL A 110 9.16 -9.10 -0.30
N TYR A 111 9.15 -10.41 -0.57
CA TYR A 111 8.02 -11.08 -1.21
C TYR A 111 6.79 -11.08 -0.30
N GLY A 112 6.92 -11.56 0.94
CA GLY A 112 5.79 -11.66 1.85
C GLY A 112 5.23 -10.29 2.27
N TYR A 113 6.09 -9.26 2.33
CA TYR A 113 5.67 -7.87 2.50
C TYR A 113 4.70 -7.39 1.39
N VAL A 114 4.96 -7.76 0.14
CA VAL A 114 4.08 -7.40 -0.98
C VAL A 114 2.72 -8.09 -0.84
N GLY A 115 2.69 -9.38 -0.53
CA GLY A 115 1.44 -10.11 -0.28
C GLY A 115 0.64 -9.54 0.89
N PHE A 116 1.32 -9.17 1.99
CA PHE A 116 0.72 -8.47 3.13
C PHE A 116 -0.01 -7.18 2.69
N LEU A 117 0.65 -6.32 1.91
CA LEU A 117 0.04 -5.06 1.45
C LEU A 117 -1.11 -5.29 0.48
N GLN A 118 -0.98 -6.27 -0.42
CA GLN A 118 -2.06 -6.62 -1.35
C GLN A 118 -3.32 -7.04 -0.57
N GLN A 119 -3.18 -7.87 0.46
CA GLN A 119 -4.31 -8.25 1.30
C GLN A 119 -4.88 -7.09 2.11
N HIS A 120 -4.01 -6.25 2.70
CA HIS A 120 -4.43 -5.05 3.44
C HIS A 120 -5.31 -4.15 2.56
N PHE A 121 -4.91 -3.92 1.32
CA PHE A 121 -5.68 -3.09 0.38
C PHE A 121 -6.98 -3.75 -0.09
N LYS A 122 -7.03 -5.08 -0.22
CA LYS A 122 -8.28 -5.80 -0.47
C LYS A 122 -9.28 -5.58 0.68
N HIS A 123 -8.83 -5.61 1.93
CA HIS A 123 -9.69 -5.33 3.10
C HIS A 123 -10.18 -3.87 3.09
N LEU A 124 -9.30 -2.90 2.89
CA LEU A 124 -9.69 -1.49 2.81
C LEU A 124 -10.75 -1.21 1.74
N ASN A 125 -10.63 -1.83 0.56
CA ASN A 125 -11.61 -1.66 -0.51
C ASN A 125 -12.93 -2.38 -0.23
N SER A 126 -12.88 -3.53 0.44
CA SER A 126 -14.08 -4.28 0.84
C SER A 126 -14.88 -3.51 1.90
N ASP A 127 -14.19 -2.90 2.88
CA ASP A 127 -14.82 -2.09 3.93
C ASP A 127 -15.43 -0.79 3.36
N GLN A 128 -14.82 -0.20 2.32
CA GLN A 128 -15.38 0.97 1.63
C GLN A 128 -16.62 0.67 0.76
N LEU A 129 -16.83 -0.58 0.34
CA LEU A 129 -17.98 -0.96 -0.49
C LEU A 129 -19.28 -1.09 0.32
N VAL A 130 -19.22 -1.21 1.64
CA VAL A 130 -20.39 -1.36 2.52
C VAL A 130 -21.16 -0.04 2.70
N ASP A 131 -20.52 1.12 2.46
CA ASP A 131 -21.10 2.45 2.70
C ASP A 131 -21.70 3.12 1.44
N LYS A 132 -21.82 2.41 0.32
CA LYS A 132 -22.46 2.96 -0.88
C LYS A 132 -23.97 2.73 -0.78
N PRO A 133 -24.82 3.78 -0.78
CA PRO A 133 -26.27 3.58 -0.90
C PRO A 133 -26.53 2.79 -2.19
N GLN A 134 -27.16 1.62 -2.05
CA GLN A 134 -27.73 0.92 -3.18
C GLN A 134 -28.75 1.85 -3.82
N LEU A 135 -28.44 2.35 -5.02
CA LEU A 135 -29.44 2.99 -5.85
C LEU A 135 -30.41 1.87 -6.25
N GLN A 136 -31.51 1.74 -5.51
CA GLN A 136 -32.64 0.92 -5.90
C GLN A 136 -33.17 1.46 -7.22
N SER A 137 -32.84 0.79 -8.32
CA SER A 137 -33.50 0.98 -9.61
C SER A 137 -34.78 0.16 -9.63
N ASP A 138 -35.74 0.56 -8.81
CA ASP A 138 -37.13 0.13 -8.95
C ASP A 138 -37.86 1.22 -9.74
N ASN A 139 -38.02 1.00 -11.04
CA ASN A 139 -39.19 1.46 -11.76
C ASN A 139 -39.46 0.50 -12.91
N ASP A 140 -40.28 -0.49 -12.57
CA ASP A 140 -40.98 -1.39 -13.47
C ASP A 140 -42.26 -0.69 -13.97
N VAL A 141 -42.39 -0.45 -15.28
CA VAL A 141 -43.68 -0.18 -15.93
C VAL A 141 -43.73 -0.92 -17.27
N SER A 142 -44.18 -2.17 -17.19
CA SER A 142 -45.18 -2.86 -18.03
C SER A 142 -45.33 -2.56 -19.53
N LEU A 143 -45.12 -3.64 -20.29
CA LEU A 143 -45.79 -4.17 -21.49
C LEU A 143 -46.81 -3.33 -22.29
N ALA A 144 -46.68 -3.54 -23.61
CA ALA A 144 -47.69 -3.57 -24.68
C ALA A 144 -47.95 -2.28 -25.47
N GLN A 145 -47.39 -2.24 -26.69
CA GLN A 145 -48.20 -2.27 -27.92
C GLN A 145 -47.32 -2.52 -29.14
N ALA A 146 -47.60 -3.63 -29.82
CA ALA A 146 -47.10 -3.95 -31.14
C ALA A 146 -48.22 -3.67 -32.16
N GLU A 147 -47.94 -2.81 -33.13
CA GLU A 147 -48.58 -2.77 -34.45
C GLU A 147 -47.41 -2.66 -35.45
N GLN A 148 -46.99 -3.70 -36.19
CA GLN A 148 -47.56 -4.24 -37.43
C GLN A 148 -47.81 -3.16 -38.51
N ILE A 149 -47.32 -3.12 -39.78
CA ILE A 149 -46.72 -4.00 -40.84
C ILE A 149 -46.05 -2.98 -41.86
N PRO A 150 -45.61 -3.27 -43.11
CA PRO A 150 -44.31 -3.77 -43.63
C PRO A 150 -43.69 -2.98 -44.84
N THR A 151 -42.63 -3.56 -45.46
CA THR A 151 -42.31 -3.53 -46.92
C THR A 151 -41.60 -2.24 -47.42
N THR A 152 -40.47 -2.24 -48.16
CA THR A 152 -39.85 -3.14 -49.15
C THR A 152 -38.37 -2.75 -49.32
N GLU A 153 -37.46 -3.72 -49.45
CA GLU A 153 -36.25 -3.64 -50.30
C GLU A 153 -36.66 -3.82 -51.79
N PRO A 154 -35.82 -3.64 -52.85
CA PRO A 154 -34.36 -3.81 -52.91
C PRO A 154 -33.57 -2.88 -53.90
N HIS A 155 -32.25 -3.13 -53.98
CA HIS A 155 -31.30 -3.03 -55.14
C HIS A 155 -31.58 -1.99 -56.25
N ASP A 156 -30.66 -1.09 -56.62
CA ASP A 156 -29.25 -1.26 -57.03
C ASP A 156 -28.34 -0.10 -56.59
#